data_AF-A0AA35WVN2-F1
#
_entry.id   AF-A0AA35WVN2-F1
#
_cell.length_a   1.000
_cell.length_b   1.000
_cell.length_c   1.000
_cell.angle_alpha   90.00
_cell.angle_beta   90.00
_cell.angle_gamma   90.00
#
_symmetry.space_group_name_H-M   'P 1'
#
loop_
_entity.id
_entity.type
_entity.pdbx_description
1 polymer ?
#
loop_
_entity_poly.entity_id
_entity_poly.type
_entity_poly.pdbx_seq_one_letter_code
_entity_poly.pdbx_strand_id
1 'polypeptide(L)'
;MAEAPDAEPYEYDPYADNPELRECVNALSARDAILEPGIAKTFEQFLDLGGKEKEGAHILAESYVGLPHVLNVMIEWLHVAGYRKREIQAMVEDHLKHLITQHFDPKKADLIFTEEGSVPSWLEEMIQFPTWRELFYQLAEQYPDCLMLKFTIKLVSDAGFQSEITSASTAQHQPEVFSSLVKSALLQITTGRVTDAHEHLQDFKTLVCHSQHTYFYSHSVLQSLSGTSQLTHFRRWLGQEIHREALLRKHEVTNMGLHLTSVGSHSRLFESLSSMLSRSALNPADISILYKHYTEDDPPPPVQFLQTPHLLELLVQAFFKPGSAINKDHKEKYLHILAYASSVYDNEDGERLTTRLYIAVNRVVTN
;
A
#
# COMPACT_ATOMS: atom_id res chain seq x y z
N MET A 1 -25.12 -22.98 -77.77
CA MET A 1 -24.74 -23.64 -76.51
C MET A 1 -23.95 -22.65 -75.70
N ALA A 2 -24.62 -21.98 -74.76
CA ALA A 2 -23.98 -21.21 -73.71
C ALA A 2 -24.44 -21.87 -72.42
N GLU A 3 -23.51 -22.48 -71.69
CA GLU A 3 -23.73 -23.09 -70.38
C GLU A 3 -24.06 -21.98 -69.38
N ALA A 4 -25.15 -22.18 -68.63
CA ALA A 4 -25.49 -21.34 -67.50
C ALA A 4 -24.50 -21.61 -66.36
N PRO A 5 -24.11 -20.59 -65.57
CA PRO A 5 -23.23 -20.79 -64.44
C PRO A 5 -23.97 -21.56 -63.33
N ASP A 6 -23.31 -22.60 -62.81
CA ASP A 6 -23.75 -23.38 -61.65
C ASP A 6 -23.98 -22.43 -60.46
N ALA A 7 -25.24 -22.33 -60.03
CA ALA A 7 -25.61 -21.61 -58.83
C ALA A 7 -25.12 -22.41 -57.62
N GLU A 8 -24.22 -21.81 -56.82
CA GLU A 8 -23.87 -22.31 -55.49
C GLU A 8 -25.15 -22.52 -54.66
N PRO A 9 -25.30 -23.65 -53.95
CA PRO A 9 -26.50 -23.91 -53.17
C PRO A 9 -26.59 -22.88 -52.04
N TYR A 10 -27.65 -22.06 -52.08
CA TYR A 10 -28.04 -21.19 -50.97
C TYR A 10 -28.14 -22.03 -49.69
N GLU A 11 -27.21 -21.83 -48.74
CA GLU A 11 -27.36 -22.33 -47.37
C GLU A 11 -28.63 -21.71 -46.78
N TYR A 12 -29.66 -22.53 -46.64
CA TYR A 12 -30.90 -22.17 -45.99
C TYR A 12 -30.61 -22.02 -44.49
N ASP A 13 -30.42 -20.79 -44.01
CA ASP A 13 -30.34 -20.46 -42.57
C ASP A 13 -31.74 -20.60 -41.97
N PRO A 14 -32.05 -21.69 -41.23
CA PRO A 14 -33.39 -21.96 -40.71
C PRO A 14 -33.81 -20.99 -39.60
N TYR A 15 -32.91 -20.09 -39.18
CA TYR A 15 -33.03 -19.25 -38.00
C TYR A 15 -33.00 -17.75 -38.30
N ALA A 16 -33.14 -17.37 -39.57
CA ALA A 16 -33.13 -15.97 -40.02
C ALA A 16 -34.20 -15.08 -39.34
N ASP A 17 -35.29 -15.68 -38.85
CA ASP A 17 -36.41 -14.97 -38.24
C ASP A 17 -36.27 -14.73 -36.72
N ASN A 18 -35.25 -15.30 -36.04
CA ASN A 18 -35.12 -15.20 -34.59
C ASN A 18 -33.66 -14.92 -34.12
N PRO A 19 -33.30 -13.65 -33.83
CA PRO A 19 -31.91 -13.25 -33.59
C PRO A 19 -31.29 -13.89 -32.33
N GLU A 20 -32.08 -14.11 -31.29
CA GLU A 20 -31.63 -14.74 -30.02
C GLU A 20 -31.27 -16.23 -30.21
N LEU A 21 -32.01 -16.92 -31.09
CA LEU A 21 -31.77 -18.32 -31.42
C LEU A 21 -30.50 -18.47 -32.28
N ARG A 22 -30.24 -17.47 -33.15
CA ARG A 22 -29.01 -17.39 -33.94
C ARG A 22 -27.77 -17.08 -33.08
N GLU A 23 -27.89 -16.24 -32.05
CA GLU A 23 -26.81 -16.06 -31.06
C GLU A 23 -26.50 -17.36 -30.31
N CYS A 24 -27.53 -18.12 -29.90
CA CYS A 24 -27.34 -19.43 -29.27
C CYS A 24 -26.67 -20.44 -30.21
N VAL A 25 -27.09 -20.50 -31.49
CA VAL A 25 -26.46 -21.37 -32.50
C VAL A 25 -25.01 -20.97 -32.77
N ASN A 26 -24.71 -19.67 -32.82
CA ASN A 26 -23.34 -19.17 -32.96
C ASN A 26 -22.48 -19.52 -31.74
N ALA A 27 -23.05 -19.46 -30.54
CA ALA A 27 -22.36 -19.88 -29.33
C ALA A 27 -22.12 -21.40 -29.27
N LEU A 28 -23.09 -22.22 -29.70
CA LEU A 28 -22.97 -23.68 -29.77
C LEU A 28 -22.02 -24.16 -30.88
N SER A 29 -21.93 -23.41 -31.98
CA SER A 29 -21.02 -23.70 -33.10
C SER A 29 -19.61 -23.15 -32.90
N ALA A 30 -19.37 -22.41 -31.80
CA ALA A 30 -18.01 -22.02 -31.43
C ALA A 30 -17.15 -23.27 -31.19
N ARG A 31 -15.87 -23.18 -31.55
CA ARG A 31 -14.94 -24.32 -31.48
C ARG A 31 -14.78 -24.78 -30.04
N ASP A 32 -14.92 -26.09 -29.81
CA ASP A 32 -14.85 -26.69 -28.48
C ASP A 32 -15.85 -26.10 -27.46
N ALA A 33 -16.98 -25.55 -27.92
CA ALA A 33 -18.02 -24.95 -27.07
C ALA A 33 -18.56 -25.91 -25.98
N ILE A 34 -18.51 -27.22 -26.23
CA ILE A 34 -18.85 -28.26 -25.24
C ILE A 34 -18.05 -28.10 -23.94
N LEU A 35 -16.83 -27.58 -24.01
CA LEU A 35 -15.91 -27.47 -22.88
C LEU A 35 -16.01 -26.12 -22.16
N GLU A 36 -16.82 -25.17 -22.65
CA GLU A 36 -16.96 -23.87 -22.01
C GLU A 36 -17.92 -23.90 -20.80
N PRO A 37 -17.57 -23.21 -19.69
CA PRO A 37 -18.42 -23.13 -18.52
C PRO A 37 -19.65 -22.27 -18.82
N GLY A 38 -20.80 -22.91 -19.03
CA GLY A 38 -22.07 -22.23 -19.31
C GLY A 38 -22.85 -22.78 -20.49
N ILE A 39 -22.26 -23.67 -21.29
CA ILE A 39 -22.90 -24.24 -22.48
C ILE A 39 -24.21 -24.98 -22.16
N ALA A 40 -24.35 -25.54 -20.96
CA ALA A 40 -25.59 -26.16 -20.51
C ALA A 40 -26.73 -25.15 -20.41
N LYS A 41 -26.46 -23.93 -19.90
CA LYS A 41 -27.46 -22.86 -19.82
C LYS A 41 -27.82 -22.33 -21.22
N THR A 42 -26.82 -22.19 -22.10
CA THR A 42 -27.05 -21.79 -23.50
C THR A 42 -27.81 -22.85 -24.29
N PHE A 43 -27.59 -24.14 -23.98
CA PHE A 43 -28.31 -25.25 -24.56
C PHE A 43 -29.77 -25.32 -24.04
N GLU A 44 -29.99 -25.09 -22.75
CA GLU A 44 -31.33 -24.94 -22.17
C GLU A 44 -32.08 -23.76 -22.81
N GLN A 45 -31.43 -22.60 -22.97
CA GLN A 45 -31.98 -21.44 -23.67
C GLN A 45 -32.32 -21.75 -25.14
N PHE A 46 -31.47 -22.53 -25.83
CA PHE A 46 -31.73 -22.97 -27.19
C PHE A 46 -32.96 -23.89 -27.28
N LEU A 47 -33.16 -24.77 -26.30
CA LEU A 47 -34.34 -25.63 -26.21
C LEU A 47 -35.61 -24.81 -25.91
N ASP A 48 -35.52 -23.85 -25.00
CA ASP A 48 -36.64 -22.97 -24.61
C ASP A 48 -37.11 -22.08 -25.77
N LEU A 49 -36.19 -21.64 -26.64
CA LEU A 49 -36.48 -20.85 -27.83
C LEU A 49 -37.03 -21.68 -29.01
N GLY A 50 -37.21 -22.99 -28.84
CA GLY A 50 -37.80 -23.89 -29.84
C GLY A 50 -36.79 -24.63 -30.73
N GLY A 51 -35.51 -24.63 -30.34
CA GLY A 51 -34.47 -25.42 -30.98
C GLY A 51 -34.68 -26.93 -30.79
N LYS A 52 -34.32 -27.73 -31.82
CA LYS A 52 -34.41 -29.20 -31.73
C LYS A 52 -33.19 -29.76 -31.00
N GLU A 53 -33.43 -30.56 -29.96
CA GLU A 53 -32.39 -31.20 -29.14
C GLU A 53 -31.34 -31.97 -29.97
N LYS A 54 -31.79 -32.69 -31.01
CA LYS A 54 -30.89 -33.44 -31.92
C LYS A 54 -30.00 -32.54 -32.77
N GLU A 55 -30.49 -31.36 -33.13
CA GLU A 55 -29.77 -30.42 -33.98
C GLU A 55 -28.71 -29.69 -33.16
N GLY A 56 -29.05 -29.26 -31.95
CA GLY A 56 -28.07 -28.70 -31.00
C GLY A 56 -26.97 -29.70 -30.62
N ALA A 57 -27.31 -30.96 -30.41
CA ALA A 57 -26.32 -32.02 -30.15
C ALA A 57 -25.41 -32.29 -31.36
N HIS A 58 -25.94 -32.21 -32.58
CA HIS A 58 -25.15 -32.36 -33.80
C HIS A 58 -24.18 -31.19 -33.99
N ILE A 59 -24.65 -29.96 -33.80
CA ILE A 59 -23.84 -28.74 -33.90
C ILE A 59 -22.69 -28.78 -32.90
N LEU A 60 -22.96 -29.19 -31.65
CA LEU A 60 -21.93 -29.36 -30.63
C LEU A 60 -20.92 -30.47 -30.99
N ALA A 61 -21.39 -31.59 -31.53
CA ALA A 61 -20.51 -32.69 -31.93
C ALA A 61 -19.62 -32.32 -33.14
N GLU A 62 -20.15 -31.53 -34.08
CA GLU A 62 -19.39 -31.03 -35.23
C GLU A 62 -18.40 -29.92 -34.85
N SER A 63 -18.70 -29.12 -33.83
CA SER A 63 -17.82 -28.05 -33.37
C SER A 63 -16.69 -28.52 -32.43
N TYR A 64 -16.71 -29.79 -32.01
CA TYR A 64 -15.69 -30.39 -31.17
C TYR A 64 -14.44 -30.77 -31.96
N VAL A 65 -13.33 -30.09 -31.65
CA VAL A 65 -11.99 -30.32 -32.22
C VAL A 65 -11.06 -30.99 -31.19
N GLY A 66 -11.36 -30.83 -29.90
CA GLY A 66 -10.61 -31.45 -28.81
C GLY A 66 -9.28 -30.79 -28.51
N LEU A 67 -9.15 -29.47 -28.71
CA LEU A 67 -7.89 -28.74 -28.47
C LEU A 67 -7.30 -28.98 -27.07
N PRO A 68 -8.07 -29.10 -25.97
CA PRO A 68 -7.51 -29.40 -24.67
C PRO A 68 -6.84 -30.78 -24.59
N HIS A 69 -7.36 -31.77 -25.32
CA HIS A 69 -6.73 -33.09 -25.41
C HIS A 69 -5.43 -33.03 -26.20
N VAL A 70 -5.39 -32.26 -27.30
CA VAL A 70 -4.17 -32.03 -28.07
C VAL A 70 -3.11 -31.33 -27.22
N LEU A 71 -3.51 -30.35 -26.40
CA LEU A 71 -2.63 -29.70 -25.42
C LEU A 71 -2.05 -30.68 -24.41
N ASN A 72 -2.87 -31.58 -23.85
CA ASN A 72 -2.39 -32.61 -22.93
C ASN A 72 -1.35 -33.53 -23.59
N VAL A 73 -1.58 -33.92 -24.85
CA VAL A 73 -0.60 -34.72 -25.63
C VAL A 73 0.69 -33.91 -25.89
N MET A 74 0.59 -32.62 -26.19
CA MET A 74 1.77 -31.77 -26.34
C MET A 74 2.55 -31.64 -25.03
N ILE A 75 1.88 -31.54 -23.88
CA ILE A 75 2.53 -31.54 -22.55
C ILE A 75 3.28 -32.85 -22.32
N GLU A 76 2.70 -33.99 -22.69
CA GLU A 76 3.37 -35.29 -22.61
C GLU A 76 4.59 -35.36 -23.55
N TRP A 77 4.49 -34.83 -24.77
CA TRP A 77 5.62 -34.80 -25.70
C TRP A 77 6.76 -33.91 -25.21
N LEU A 78 6.45 -32.76 -24.61
CA LEU A 78 7.44 -31.91 -23.94
C LEU A 78 8.12 -32.67 -22.79
N HIS A 79 7.38 -33.50 -22.06
CA HIS A 79 7.97 -34.35 -21.03
C HIS A 79 8.94 -35.39 -21.61
N VAL A 80 8.58 -36.04 -22.73
CA VAL A 80 9.47 -36.99 -23.45
C VAL A 80 10.70 -36.28 -24.01
N ALA A 81 10.58 -35.03 -24.46
CA ALA A 81 11.69 -34.21 -24.95
C ALA A 81 12.69 -33.77 -23.85
N GLY A 82 12.43 -34.11 -22.59
CA GLY A 82 13.32 -33.86 -21.46
C GLY A 82 12.96 -32.66 -20.59
N TYR A 83 11.85 -31.97 -20.88
CA TYR A 83 11.36 -30.89 -20.02
C TYR A 83 10.76 -31.44 -18.73
N ARG A 84 11.06 -30.77 -17.62
CA ARG A 84 10.45 -31.12 -16.34
C ARG A 84 9.03 -30.59 -16.30
N LYS A 85 8.11 -31.34 -15.67
CA LYS A 85 6.71 -30.91 -15.49
C LYS A 85 6.59 -29.50 -14.88
N ARG A 86 7.50 -29.13 -13.97
CA ARG A 86 7.55 -27.79 -13.37
C ARG A 86 7.86 -26.68 -14.37
N GLU A 87 8.72 -26.93 -15.35
CA GLU A 87 9.10 -25.94 -16.37
C GLU A 87 7.96 -25.72 -17.36
N ILE A 88 7.27 -26.80 -17.74
CA ILE A 88 6.08 -26.72 -18.59
C ILE A 88 4.95 -25.98 -17.86
N GLN A 89 4.72 -26.29 -16.58
CA GLN A 89 3.73 -25.61 -15.76
C GLN A 89 4.05 -24.11 -15.64
N ALA A 90 5.30 -23.74 -15.35
CA ALA A 90 5.72 -22.34 -15.30
C ALA A 90 5.51 -21.62 -16.65
N MET A 91 5.82 -22.28 -17.77
CA MET A 91 5.58 -21.71 -19.11
C MET A 91 4.10 -21.43 -19.37
N VAL A 92 3.21 -22.35 -18.97
CA VAL A 92 1.76 -22.17 -19.12
C VAL A 92 1.25 -21.08 -18.17
N GLU A 93 1.72 -21.07 -16.91
CA GLU A 93 1.38 -20.03 -15.93
C GLU A 93 1.81 -18.64 -16.41
N ASP A 94 3.03 -18.49 -16.95
CA ASP A 94 3.53 -17.22 -17.50
C ASP A 94 2.73 -16.76 -18.73
N HIS A 95 2.35 -17.69 -19.61
CA HIS A 95 1.52 -17.35 -20.76
C HIS A 95 0.11 -16.91 -20.34
N LEU A 96 -0.49 -17.63 -19.37
CA LEU A 96 -1.79 -17.25 -18.80
C LEU A 96 -1.72 -15.90 -18.09
N LYS A 97 -0.67 -15.64 -17.31
CA LYS A 97 -0.42 -14.31 -16.71
C LYS A 97 -0.45 -13.22 -17.78
N HIS A 98 0.27 -13.42 -18.89
CA HIS A 98 0.32 -12.45 -19.98
C HIS A 98 -1.05 -12.21 -20.62
N LEU A 99 -1.80 -13.28 -20.91
CA LEU A 99 -3.16 -13.18 -21.46
C LEU A 99 -4.11 -12.46 -20.52
N ILE A 100 -4.06 -12.77 -19.22
CA ILE A 100 -4.86 -12.09 -18.20
C ILE A 100 -4.49 -10.62 -18.19
N THR A 101 -3.20 -10.27 -18.17
CA THR A 101 -2.78 -8.85 -18.11
C THR A 101 -3.20 -8.07 -19.36
N GLN A 102 -3.25 -8.70 -20.53
CA GLN A 102 -3.68 -8.06 -21.78
C GLN A 102 -5.19 -7.90 -21.91
N HIS A 103 -5.97 -8.86 -21.40
CA HIS A 103 -7.41 -8.91 -21.59
C HIS A 103 -8.24 -8.63 -20.34
N PHE A 104 -7.60 -8.26 -19.23
CA PHE A 104 -8.29 -7.96 -17.99
C PHE A 104 -9.20 -6.74 -18.15
N ASP A 105 -10.50 -6.95 -17.93
CA ASP A 105 -11.50 -5.88 -17.89
C ASP A 105 -12.05 -5.77 -16.46
N PRO A 106 -11.76 -4.66 -15.74
CA PRO A 106 -12.16 -4.49 -14.35
C PRO A 106 -13.69 -4.49 -14.18
N LYS A 107 -14.44 -4.03 -15.18
CA LYS A 107 -15.91 -3.96 -15.09
C LYS A 107 -16.56 -5.33 -15.13
N LYS A 108 -16.03 -6.24 -15.95
CA LYS A 108 -16.52 -7.62 -16.04
C LYS A 108 -16.14 -8.43 -14.81
N ALA A 109 -14.93 -8.22 -14.29
CA ALA A 109 -14.50 -8.84 -13.04
C ALA A 109 -15.39 -8.43 -11.86
N ASP A 110 -15.72 -7.13 -11.77
CA ASP A 110 -16.64 -6.63 -10.74
C ASP A 110 -18.06 -7.18 -10.93
N LEU A 111 -18.53 -7.34 -12.18
CA LEU A 111 -19.86 -7.90 -12.47
C LEU A 111 -20.01 -9.31 -11.90
N ILE A 112 -19.03 -10.19 -12.14
CA ILE A 112 -19.02 -11.57 -11.61
C ILE A 112 -19.12 -11.56 -10.09
N PHE A 113 -18.39 -10.65 -9.44
CA PHE A 113 -18.39 -10.52 -7.99
C PHE A 113 -19.72 -9.96 -7.43
N THR A 114 -20.40 -9.08 -8.18
CA THR A 114 -21.69 -8.51 -7.78
C THR A 114 -22.88 -9.43 -8.06
N GLU A 115 -22.85 -10.23 -9.13
CA GLU A 115 -23.95 -11.12 -9.52
C GLU A 115 -23.98 -12.40 -8.66
N GLU A 116 -22.83 -12.97 -8.34
CA GLU A 116 -22.76 -14.21 -7.55
C GLU A 116 -22.88 -13.96 -6.04
N GLY A 117 -22.76 -12.70 -5.59
CA GLY A 117 -22.97 -12.26 -4.20
C GLY A 117 -22.07 -12.94 -3.15
N SER A 118 -21.14 -13.79 -3.59
CA SER A 118 -20.26 -14.61 -2.78
C SER A 118 -18.88 -14.69 -3.41
N VAL A 119 -17.88 -14.99 -2.59
CA VAL A 119 -16.50 -15.13 -3.03
C VAL A 119 -16.41 -16.38 -3.91
N PRO A 120 -15.91 -16.27 -5.14
CA PRO A 120 -15.77 -17.45 -5.98
C PRO A 120 -14.75 -18.43 -5.38
N SER A 121 -15.10 -19.71 -5.28
CA SER A 121 -14.22 -20.74 -4.67
C SER A 121 -12.88 -20.88 -5.37
N TRP A 122 -12.84 -20.64 -6.69
CA TRP A 122 -11.61 -20.65 -7.47
C TRP A 122 -10.61 -19.58 -6.99
N LEU A 123 -11.09 -18.46 -6.44
CA LEU A 123 -10.23 -17.37 -5.98
C LEU A 123 -9.44 -17.79 -4.72
N GLU A 124 -10.09 -18.51 -3.81
CA GLU A 124 -9.44 -19.05 -2.60
C GLU A 124 -8.35 -20.07 -2.96
N GLU A 125 -8.59 -20.90 -3.97
CA GLU A 125 -7.60 -21.87 -4.48
C GLU A 125 -6.44 -21.15 -5.18
N MET A 126 -6.71 -20.12 -5.98
CA MET A 126 -5.67 -19.35 -6.68
C MET A 126 -4.74 -18.62 -5.71
N ILE A 127 -5.26 -18.08 -4.61
CA ILE A 127 -4.46 -17.35 -3.59
C ILE A 127 -3.40 -18.25 -2.93
N GLN A 128 -3.57 -19.57 -2.92
CA GLN A 128 -2.60 -20.48 -2.32
C GLN A 128 -1.25 -20.46 -3.06
N PHE A 129 -1.25 -20.13 -4.36
CA PHE A 129 -0.05 -20.13 -5.18
C PHE A 129 0.59 -18.72 -5.28
N PRO A 130 1.90 -18.60 -5.03
CA PRO A 130 2.61 -17.30 -5.06
C PRO A 130 2.58 -16.65 -6.44
N THR A 131 2.63 -17.46 -7.50
CA THR A 131 2.58 -17.02 -8.91
C THR A 131 1.35 -16.15 -9.19
N TRP A 132 0.18 -16.55 -8.67
CA TRP A 132 -1.08 -15.83 -8.87
C TRP A 132 -1.21 -14.63 -7.94
N ARG A 133 -0.69 -14.71 -6.71
CA ARG A 133 -0.65 -13.56 -5.79
C ARG A 133 0.11 -12.38 -6.41
N GLU A 134 1.24 -12.65 -7.04
CA GLU A 134 2.02 -11.63 -7.77
C GLU A 134 1.21 -10.98 -8.90
N LEU A 135 0.47 -11.79 -9.68
CA LEU A 135 -0.41 -11.28 -10.74
C LEU A 135 -1.49 -10.35 -10.18
N PHE A 136 -2.12 -10.73 -9.06
CA PHE A 136 -3.14 -9.88 -8.42
C PHE A 136 -2.55 -8.56 -7.92
N TYR A 137 -1.32 -8.55 -7.41
CA TYR A 137 -0.65 -7.30 -7.02
C TYR A 137 -0.38 -6.41 -8.24
N GLN A 138 0.13 -6.97 -9.34
CA GLN A 138 0.37 -6.22 -10.58
C GLN A 138 -0.94 -5.64 -11.15
N LEU A 139 -2.01 -6.42 -11.18
CA LEU A 139 -3.32 -5.96 -11.64
C LEU A 139 -3.90 -4.87 -10.73
N ALA A 140 -3.74 -4.99 -9.42
CA ALA A 140 -4.23 -4.00 -8.47
C ALA A 140 -3.46 -2.68 -8.51
N GLU A 141 -2.19 -2.69 -8.93
CA GLU A 141 -1.46 -1.45 -9.25
C GLU A 141 -2.01 -0.75 -10.49
N GLN A 142 -2.38 -1.52 -11.52
CA GLN A 142 -2.90 -0.98 -12.77
C GLN A 142 -4.36 -0.53 -12.65
N TYR A 143 -5.17 -1.23 -11.85
CA TYR A 143 -6.60 -0.99 -11.69
C TYR A 143 -6.98 -0.84 -10.21
N PRO A 144 -6.63 0.27 -9.54
CA PRO A 144 -6.84 0.46 -8.11
C PRO A 144 -8.32 0.56 -7.71
N ASP A 145 -9.22 0.81 -8.66
CA ASP A 145 -10.66 1.01 -8.40
C ASP A 145 -11.49 -0.27 -8.38
N CYS A 146 -10.99 -1.36 -8.97
CA CYS A 146 -11.70 -2.64 -9.10
C CYS A 146 -12.01 -3.25 -7.73
N LEU A 147 -13.28 -3.59 -7.50
CA LEU A 147 -13.77 -4.16 -6.23
C LEU A 147 -13.25 -5.58 -6.03
N MET A 148 -13.25 -6.39 -7.08
CA MET A 148 -12.75 -7.77 -7.03
C MET A 148 -11.28 -7.81 -6.61
N LEU A 149 -10.43 -6.92 -7.15
CA LEU A 149 -9.02 -6.83 -6.77
C LEU A 149 -8.84 -6.33 -5.33
N LYS A 150 -9.68 -5.39 -4.88
CA LYS A 150 -9.68 -4.95 -3.48
C LYS A 150 -9.99 -6.09 -2.52
N PHE A 151 -11.01 -6.87 -2.85
CA PHE A 151 -11.39 -8.01 -2.04
C PHE A 151 -10.33 -9.13 -2.08
N THR A 152 -9.73 -9.37 -3.25
CA THR A 152 -8.66 -10.37 -3.40
C THR A 152 -7.45 -10.04 -2.53
N ILE A 153 -7.00 -8.79 -2.51
CA ILE A 153 -5.87 -8.39 -1.65
C ILE A 153 -6.23 -8.54 -0.17
N LYS A 154 -7.48 -8.23 0.21
CA LYS A 154 -7.98 -8.50 1.56
C LYS A 154 -7.91 -9.98 1.92
N LEU A 155 -8.37 -10.88 1.06
CA LEU A 155 -8.27 -12.33 1.29
C LEU A 155 -6.82 -12.80 1.42
N VAL A 156 -5.93 -12.29 0.56
CA VAL A 156 -4.49 -12.61 0.64
C VAL A 156 -3.90 -12.16 1.98
N SER A 157 -4.32 -10.99 2.46
CA SER A 157 -3.96 -10.48 3.77
C SER A 157 -4.50 -11.35 4.91
N ASP A 158 -5.77 -11.77 4.85
CA ASP A 158 -6.41 -12.63 5.85
C ASP A 158 -5.80 -14.03 5.88
N ALA A 159 -5.35 -14.55 4.73
CA ALA A 159 -4.61 -15.80 4.61
C ALA A 159 -3.18 -15.74 5.20
N GLY A 160 -2.70 -14.54 5.59
CA GLY A 160 -1.41 -14.36 6.25
C GLY A 160 -0.22 -14.10 5.32
N PHE A 161 -0.43 -13.95 4.00
CA PHE A 161 0.64 -13.68 3.02
C PHE A 161 1.00 -12.18 2.90
N GLN A 162 0.82 -11.43 3.99
CA GLN A 162 1.00 -9.97 3.99
C GLN A 162 2.43 -9.54 3.68
N SER A 163 3.43 -10.33 4.10
CA SER A 163 4.85 -10.03 3.85
C SER A 163 5.23 -10.04 2.37
N GLU A 164 4.39 -10.61 1.49
CA GLU A 164 4.64 -10.66 0.04
C GLU A 164 4.13 -9.40 -0.68
N ILE A 165 3.27 -8.61 -0.04
CA ILE A 165 2.79 -7.31 -0.54
C ILE A 165 3.91 -6.28 -0.38
N THR A 166 4.93 -6.39 -1.22
CA THR A 166 6.14 -5.55 -1.16
C THR A 166 5.90 -4.19 -1.79
N SER A 167 4.85 -4.05 -2.62
CA SER A 167 4.47 -2.80 -3.27
C SER A 167 3.69 -1.89 -2.32
N ALA A 168 4.39 -0.93 -1.71
CA ALA A 168 3.78 0.17 -0.95
C ALA A 168 2.71 0.93 -1.77
N SER A 169 2.85 0.95 -3.10
CA SER A 169 1.92 1.51 -4.09
C SER A 169 0.55 0.83 -4.10
N THR A 170 0.49 -0.50 -3.99
CA THR A 170 -0.77 -1.25 -3.99
C THR A 170 -1.47 -1.12 -2.63
N ALA A 171 -0.71 -1.21 -1.55
CA ALA A 171 -1.23 -1.21 -0.19
C ALA A 171 -1.88 0.12 0.23
N GLN A 172 -1.39 1.27 -0.26
CA GLN A 172 -1.90 2.59 0.15
C GLN A 172 -3.39 2.79 -0.14
N HIS A 173 -3.93 2.14 -1.17
CA HIS A 173 -5.32 2.28 -1.59
C HIS A 173 -6.31 1.52 -0.69
N GLN A 174 -5.81 0.63 0.17
CA GLN A 174 -6.64 -0.22 1.04
C GLN A 174 -6.19 -0.10 2.50
N PRO A 175 -6.94 0.63 3.35
CA PRO A 175 -6.50 0.93 4.71
C PRO A 175 -6.36 -0.31 5.60
N GLU A 176 -7.16 -1.36 5.39
CA GLU A 176 -7.06 -2.61 6.16
C GLU A 176 -5.74 -3.35 5.88
N VAL A 177 -5.39 -3.49 4.60
CA VAL A 177 -4.14 -4.12 4.15
C VAL A 177 -2.94 -3.31 4.63
N PHE A 178 -3.00 -1.98 4.47
CA PHE A 178 -1.95 -1.09 4.95
C PHE A 178 -1.76 -1.17 6.47
N SER A 179 -2.86 -1.18 7.24
CA SER A 179 -2.81 -1.34 8.70
C SER A 179 -2.13 -2.65 9.12
N SER A 180 -2.47 -3.74 8.43
CA SER A 180 -1.89 -5.05 8.72
C SER A 180 -0.40 -5.13 8.35
N LEU A 181 0.00 -4.49 7.24
CA LEU A 181 1.40 -4.34 6.86
C LEU A 181 2.19 -3.52 7.87
N VAL A 182 1.66 -2.37 8.31
CA VAL A 182 2.27 -1.52 9.34
C VAL A 182 2.42 -2.31 10.64
N LYS A 183 1.40 -3.08 11.05
CA LYS A 183 1.45 -3.96 12.21
C LYS A 183 2.55 -5.02 12.08
N SER A 184 2.61 -5.71 10.94
CA SER A 184 3.62 -6.74 10.67
C SER A 184 5.03 -6.16 10.71
N ALA A 185 5.26 -5.01 10.07
CA ALA A 185 6.54 -4.33 10.09
C ALA A 185 6.94 -3.85 11.49
N LEU A 186 6.01 -3.31 12.29
CA LEU A 186 6.26 -2.95 13.69
C LEU A 186 6.61 -4.16 14.56
N LEU A 187 5.95 -5.31 14.32
CA LEU A 187 6.29 -6.57 14.98
C LEU A 187 7.69 -7.05 14.59
N GLN A 188 8.07 -6.95 13.31
CA GLN A 188 9.41 -7.29 12.85
C GLN A 188 10.48 -6.39 13.49
N ILE A 189 10.24 -5.09 13.63
CA ILE A 189 11.20 -4.19 14.30
C ILE A 189 11.33 -4.51 15.80
N THR A 190 10.23 -4.86 16.47
CA THR A 190 10.22 -5.10 17.93
C THR A 190 10.67 -6.51 18.33
N THR A 191 10.40 -7.51 17.50
CA THR A 191 10.69 -8.93 17.79
C THR A 191 11.84 -9.49 16.96
N GLY A 192 12.28 -8.76 15.94
CA GLY A 192 13.37 -9.15 15.04
C GLY A 192 14.74 -9.21 15.72
N ARG A 193 15.68 -9.87 15.05
CA ARG A 193 17.06 -9.93 15.51
C ARG A 193 17.74 -8.58 15.33
N VAL A 194 18.61 -8.22 16.26
CA VAL A 194 19.36 -6.94 16.24
C VAL A 194 20.19 -6.78 14.96
N THR A 195 20.62 -7.88 14.33
CA THR A 195 21.39 -7.87 13.07
C THR A 195 20.60 -7.35 11.88
N ASP A 196 19.29 -7.60 11.86
CA ASP A 196 18.41 -7.34 10.72
C ASP A 196 17.54 -6.09 10.97
N ALA A 197 17.65 -5.53 12.18
CA ALA A 197 16.88 -4.37 12.62
C ALA A 197 17.08 -3.14 11.73
N HIS A 198 18.25 -2.96 11.13
CA HIS A 198 18.47 -1.84 10.19
C HIS A 198 17.69 -2.02 8.89
N GLU A 199 17.68 -3.23 8.32
CA GLU A 199 16.98 -3.55 7.08
C GLU A 199 15.46 -3.42 7.28
N HIS A 200 14.92 -4.05 8.32
CA HIS A 200 13.51 -3.93 8.69
C HIS A 200 13.07 -2.49 8.96
N LEU A 201 13.95 -1.68 9.56
CA LEU A 201 13.70 -0.26 9.78
C LEU A 201 13.69 0.54 8.47
N GLN A 202 14.53 0.20 7.50
CA GLN A 202 14.50 0.83 6.18
C GLN A 202 13.24 0.45 5.40
N ASP A 203 12.83 -0.81 5.42
CA ASP A 203 11.60 -1.27 4.77
C ASP A 203 10.35 -0.61 5.37
N PHE A 204 10.32 -0.48 6.70
CA PHE A 204 9.25 0.24 7.36
C PHE A 204 9.22 1.72 6.98
N LYS A 205 10.39 2.36 6.90
CA LYS A 205 10.53 3.75 6.45
C LYS A 205 10.06 3.92 5.01
N THR A 206 10.40 2.99 4.12
CA THR A 206 10.00 3.08 2.71
C THR A 206 8.50 2.90 2.52
N LEU A 207 7.88 2.01 3.30
CA LEU A 207 6.44 1.77 3.34
C LEU A 207 5.66 2.98 3.86
N VAL A 208 6.05 3.50 5.04
CA VAL A 208 5.31 4.58 5.72
C VAL A 208 5.52 5.94 5.06
N CYS A 209 6.70 6.19 4.48
CA CYS A 209 7.03 7.44 3.79
C CYS A 209 6.83 7.35 2.27
N HIS A 210 5.90 6.52 1.79
CA HIS A 210 5.54 6.48 0.37
C HIS A 210 4.70 7.70 -0.03
N SER A 211 3.75 8.11 0.82
CA SER A 211 2.84 9.23 0.58
C SER A 211 2.58 10.04 1.85
N GLN A 212 2.02 11.25 1.72
CA GLN A 212 1.70 12.08 2.89
C GLN A 212 0.60 11.46 3.78
N HIS A 213 -0.38 10.79 3.18
CA HIS A 213 -1.49 10.17 3.92
C HIS A 213 -1.08 8.87 4.62
N THR A 214 -0.21 8.05 4.02
CA THR A 214 0.37 6.85 4.66
C THR A 214 1.25 7.22 5.85
N TYR A 215 2.03 8.30 5.72
CA TYR A 215 2.76 8.90 6.83
C TYR A 215 1.82 9.32 7.96
N PHE A 216 0.79 10.11 7.65
CA PHE A 216 -0.15 10.63 8.64
C PHE A 216 -0.88 9.50 9.39
N TYR A 217 -1.36 8.49 8.65
CA TYR A 217 -2.01 7.31 9.24
C TYR A 217 -1.06 6.59 10.20
N SER A 218 0.14 6.22 9.73
CA SER A 218 1.09 5.43 10.52
C SER A 218 1.57 6.19 11.76
N HIS A 219 1.82 7.50 11.62
CA HIS A 219 2.18 8.35 12.75
C HIS A 219 1.04 8.48 13.77
N SER A 220 -0.22 8.55 13.30
CA SER A 220 -1.40 8.57 14.18
C SER A 220 -1.60 7.24 14.91
N VAL A 221 -1.37 6.11 14.23
CA VAL A 221 -1.38 4.78 14.86
C VAL A 221 -0.29 4.70 15.93
N LEU A 222 0.94 5.10 15.62
CA LEU A 222 2.03 5.15 16.59
C LEU A 222 1.70 6.03 17.80
N GLN A 223 1.06 7.19 17.60
CA GLN A 223 0.61 8.06 18.69
C GLN A 223 -0.47 7.40 19.56
N SER A 224 -1.36 6.63 18.93
CA SER A 224 -2.45 5.89 19.60
C SER A 224 -1.94 4.70 20.42
N LEU A 225 -0.77 4.14 20.07
CA LEU A 225 -0.06 3.17 20.90
C LEU A 225 0.47 3.88 22.15
N SER A 226 -0.42 4.02 23.13
CA SER A 226 -0.13 4.53 24.47
C SER A 226 -0.07 3.33 25.42
N GLY A 227 1.05 3.19 26.12
CA GLY A 227 1.36 2.08 27.01
C GLY A 227 2.60 2.39 27.83
N THR A 228 3.02 1.43 28.66
CA THR A 228 4.13 1.47 29.62
C THR A 228 5.31 2.38 29.22
N SER A 229 5.84 3.14 30.19
CA SER A 229 7.01 4.04 30.11
C SER A 229 8.06 3.74 29.01
N GLN A 230 8.53 2.49 28.93
CA GLN A 230 9.58 2.08 27.99
C GLN A 230 9.16 2.18 26.52
N LEU A 231 7.88 1.93 26.22
CA LEU A 231 7.34 2.02 24.86
C LEU A 231 7.22 3.47 24.39
N THR A 232 7.09 4.43 25.32
CA THR A 232 7.03 5.86 25.01
C THR A 232 8.31 6.34 24.33
N HIS A 233 9.47 5.92 24.83
CA HIS A 233 10.76 6.28 24.24
C HIS A 233 10.97 5.66 22.87
N PHE A 234 10.65 4.37 22.72
CA PHE A 234 10.77 3.67 21.44
C PHE A 234 9.84 4.26 20.38
N ARG A 235 8.57 4.49 20.73
CA ARG A 235 7.59 5.17 19.87
C ARG A 235 8.08 6.55 19.44
N ARG A 236 8.60 7.34 20.38
CA ARG A 236 9.12 8.68 20.09
C ARG A 236 10.29 8.61 19.12
N TRP A 237 11.26 7.75 19.39
CA TRP A 237 12.40 7.53 18.51
C TRP A 237 11.94 7.11 17.11
N LEU A 238 11.03 6.14 17.01
CA LEU A 238 10.51 5.66 15.74
C LEU A 238 9.75 6.76 14.98
N GLY A 239 8.91 7.53 15.68
CA GLY A 239 8.19 8.67 15.11
C GLY A 239 9.13 9.77 14.59
N GLN A 240 10.22 10.03 15.29
CA GLN A 240 11.26 10.98 14.86
C GLN A 240 12.02 10.46 13.63
N GLU A 241 12.30 9.16 13.57
CA GLU A 241 13.01 8.54 12.46
C GLU A 241 12.17 8.51 11.17
N ILE A 242 10.87 8.21 11.29
CA ILE A 242 9.91 8.33 10.17
C ILE A 242 9.82 9.79 9.70
N HIS A 243 9.77 10.75 10.63
CA HIS A 243 9.72 12.18 10.28
C HIS A 243 10.97 12.62 9.52
N ARG A 244 12.15 12.16 9.96
CA ARG A 244 13.43 12.43 9.30
C ARG A 244 13.45 11.88 7.87
N GLU A 245 12.98 10.65 7.67
CA GLU A 245 12.91 10.04 6.34
C GLU A 245 11.92 10.79 5.42
N ALA A 246 10.76 11.19 5.94
CA ALA A 246 9.79 11.96 5.18
C ALA A 246 10.35 13.33 4.72
N LEU A 247 11.16 13.99 5.56
CA LEU A 247 11.89 15.21 5.20
C LEU A 247 12.94 14.95 4.11
N LEU A 248 13.69 13.84 4.18
CA LEU A 248 14.65 13.45 3.14
C LEU A 248 13.98 13.24 1.78
N ARG A 249 12.76 12.68 1.77
CA ARG A 249 11.92 12.50 0.58
C ARG A 249 11.20 13.78 0.13
N LYS A 250 11.43 14.91 0.81
CA LYS A 250 10.83 16.23 0.54
C LYS A 250 9.31 16.27 0.68
N HIS A 251 8.74 15.45 1.58
CA HIS A 251 7.33 15.58 1.93
C HIS A 251 7.12 16.74 2.92
N GLU A 252 6.08 17.55 2.70
CA GLU A 252 5.68 18.63 3.61
C GLU A 252 4.92 18.08 4.83
N VAL A 253 5.62 17.36 5.71
CA VAL A 253 5.02 16.67 6.87
C VAL A 253 5.20 17.41 8.19
N THR A 254 5.91 18.54 8.19
CA THR A 254 6.27 19.31 9.41
C THR A 254 5.05 19.68 10.24
N ASN A 255 4.03 20.26 9.60
CA ASN A 255 2.80 20.67 10.30
C ASN A 255 2.00 19.46 10.79
N MET A 256 1.93 18.40 9.97
CA MET A 256 1.25 17.15 10.32
C MET A 256 1.89 16.51 11.57
N GLY A 257 3.22 16.41 11.61
CA GLY A 257 3.95 15.89 12.76
C GLY A 257 3.75 16.73 14.02
N LEU A 258 3.82 18.06 13.90
CA LEU A 258 3.64 18.97 15.04
C LEU A 258 2.23 18.87 15.65
N HIS A 259 1.18 18.78 14.82
CA HIS A 259 -0.19 18.61 15.31
C HIS A 259 -0.37 17.30 16.09
N LEU A 260 0.31 16.23 15.67
CA LEU A 260 0.24 14.93 16.33
C LEU A 260 0.97 14.93 17.68
N THR A 261 1.98 15.78 17.88
CA THR A 261 2.76 15.88 19.13
C THR A 261 2.11 16.71 20.25
N SER A 262 0.81 16.98 20.20
CA SER A 262 0.05 17.83 21.16
C SER A 262 0.55 19.28 21.34
N VAL A 263 1.56 19.72 20.56
CA VAL A 263 2.03 21.10 20.48
C VAL A 263 0.89 22.05 20.07
N GLY A 264 -0.10 21.56 19.33
CA GLY A 264 -1.29 22.31 18.92
C GLY A 264 -2.10 22.92 20.07
N SER A 265 -1.96 22.43 21.30
CA SER A 265 -2.56 23.06 22.48
C SER A 265 -2.00 24.45 22.77
N HIS A 266 -0.80 24.77 22.27
CA HIS A 266 -0.14 26.06 22.41
C HIS A 266 0.03 26.74 21.04
N SER A 267 -0.99 27.47 20.60
CA SER A 267 -1.05 28.09 19.25
C SER A 267 0.20 28.90 18.88
N ARG A 268 0.74 29.73 19.79
CA ARG A 268 1.93 30.57 19.50
C ARG A 268 3.24 29.78 19.40
N LEU A 269 3.37 28.71 20.19
CA LEU A 269 4.51 27.80 20.10
C LEU A 269 4.45 26.96 18.83
N PHE A 270 3.24 26.52 18.47
CA PHE A 270 3.01 25.82 17.23
C PHE A 270 3.40 26.66 16.02
N GLU A 271 2.95 27.92 15.94
CA GLU A 271 3.26 28.82 14.82
C GLU A 271 4.76 29.09 14.68
N SER A 272 5.44 29.37 15.80
CA SER A 272 6.89 29.62 15.81
C SER A 272 7.70 28.38 15.42
N LEU A 273 7.36 27.20 15.97
CA LEU A 273 8.00 25.93 15.60
C LEU A 273 7.71 25.54 14.14
N SER A 274 6.45 25.68 13.70
CA SER A 274 6.05 25.42 12.31
C SER A 274 6.82 26.31 11.33
N SER A 275 6.92 27.62 11.59
CA SER A 275 7.69 28.58 10.79
C SER A 275 9.17 28.19 10.70
N MET A 276 9.81 27.88 11.83
CA MET A 276 11.24 27.54 11.85
C MET A 276 11.55 26.20 11.19
N LEU A 277 10.72 25.18 11.43
CA LEU A 277 10.94 23.83 10.92
C LEU A 277 10.56 23.69 9.45
N SER A 278 9.51 24.36 8.97
CA SER A 278 9.13 24.36 7.55
C SER A 278 10.16 25.06 6.67
N ARG A 279 10.76 26.14 7.18
CA ARG A 279 11.80 26.90 6.48
C ARG A 279 13.21 26.33 6.69
N SER A 280 13.35 25.34 7.56
CA SER A 280 14.62 24.79 8.04
C SER A 280 15.63 25.89 8.40
N ALA A 281 15.15 26.96 9.05
CA ALA A 281 15.93 28.15 9.39
C ALA A 281 15.45 28.77 10.70
N LEU A 282 16.39 29.25 11.51
CA LEU A 282 16.08 29.86 12.81
C LEU A 282 15.88 31.37 12.68
N ASN A 283 14.73 31.86 13.13
CA ASN A 283 14.43 33.29 13.17
C ASN A 283 14.58 33.83 14.60
N PRO A 284 15.24 34.98 14.82
CA PRO A 284 15.41 35.55 16.16
C PRO A 284 14.10 35.94 16.87
N ALA A 285 13.05 36.25 16.09
CA ALA A 285 11.71 36.55 16.60
C ALA A 285 11.04 35.30 17.17
N ASP A 286 11.00 34.22 16.38
CA ASP A 286 10.43 32.92 16.77
C ASP A 286 11.16 32.33 18.00
N ILE A 287 12.49 32.48 18.05
CA ILE A 287 13.31 32.08 19.21
C ILE A 287 13.01 32.92 20.45
N SER A 288 12.72 34.22 20.30
CA SER A 288 12.33 35.05 21.45
C SER A 288 10.95 34.67 21.99
N ILE A 289 10.03 34.21 21.13
CA ILE A 289 8.72 33.68 21.52
C ILE A 289 8.91 32.37 22.31
N LEU A 290 9.72 31.43 21.81
CA LEU A 290 10.05 30.21 22.53
C LEU A 290 10.68 30.52 23.90
N TYR A 291 11.69 31.40 23.93
CA TYR A 291 12.35 31.79 25.18
C TYR A 291 11.36 32.32 26.21
N LYS A 292 10.42 33.18 25.78
CA LYS A 292 9.40 33.76 26.65
C LYS A 292 8.52 32.68 27.27
N HIS A 293 7.97 31.78 26.45
CA HIS A 293 7.09 30.71 26.91
C HIS A 293 7.77 29.71 27.85
N TYR A 294 9.07 29.42 27.64
CA TYR A 294 9.82 28.50 28.52
C TYR A 294 10.41 29.16 29.78
N THR A 295 10.32 30.49 29.90
CA THR A 295 10.85 31.25 31.05
C THR A 295 9.75 31.90 31.89
N GLU A 296 8.67 32.37 31.27
CA GLU A 296 7.61 33.16 31.91
C GLU A 296 6.29 32.40 32.14
N ASP A 297 5.96 31.38 31.34
CA ASP A 297 4.69 30.66 31.52
C ASP A 297 4.76 29.72 32.74
N ASP A 298 3.67 29.64 33.51
CA ASP A 298 3.50 28.73 34.64
C ASP A 298 2.17 27.94 34.52
N PRO A 299 2.19 26.61 34.34
CA PRO A 299 3.38 25.77 34.11
C PRO A 299 3.91 25.95 32.68
N PRO A 300 5.25 25.93 32.47
CA PRO A 300 5.78 26.04 31.12
C PRO A 300 5.41 24.81 30.28
N PRO A 301 5.50 24.92 28.94
CA PRO A 301 5.16 23.82 28.05
C PRO A 301 6.05 22.58 28.29
N PRO A 302 5.59 21.37 27.92
CA PRO A 302 6.41 20.16 27.93
C PRO A 302 7.77 20.37 27.27
N VAL A 303 8.85 19.90 27.92
CA VAL A 303 10.22 19.97 27.35
C VAL A 303 10.34 19.15 26.06
N GLN A 304 9.45 18.16 25.94
CA GLN A 304 9.34 17.26 24.81
C GLN A 304 9.18 17.99 23.46
N PHE A 305 8.57 19.18 23.44
CA PHE A 305 8.38 19.96 22.21
C PHE A 305 9.70 20.53 21.66
N LEU A 306 10.63 20.91 22.55
CA LEU A 306 11.96 21.41 22.18
C LEU A 306 12.91 20.28 21.78
N GLN A 307 12.65 19.05 22.25
CA GLN A 307 13.45 17.85 21.96
C GLN A 307 13.10 17.22 20.60
N THR A 308 12.81 18.07 19.61
CA THR A 308 12.63 17.67 18.21
C THR A 308 14.01 17.62 17.54
N PRO A 309 14.44 16.48 16.94
CA PRO A 309 15.79 16.34 16.41
C PRO A 309 16.14 17.41 15.36
N HIS A 310 15.18 17.75 14.49
CA HIS A 310 15.38 18.78 13.47
C HIS A 310 15.63 20.17 14.09
N LEU A 311 14.92 20.53 15.17
CA LEU A 311 15.15 21.80 15.87
C LEU A 311 16.54 21.83 16.53
N LEU A 312 16.93 20.74 17.19
CA LEU A 312 18.24 20.63 17.84
C LEU A 312 19.37 20.68 16.81
N GLU A 313 19.20 20.04 15.66
CA GLU A 313 20.17 20.11 14.57
C GLU A 313 20.34 21.54 14.07
N LEU A 314 19.26 22.28 13.85
CA LEU A 314 19.32 23.69 13.45
C LEU A 314 20.03 24.55 14.50
N LEU A 315 19.76 24.33 15.80
CA LEU A 315 20.44 25.04 16.89
C LEU A 315 21.93 24.72 16.92
N VAL A 316 22.31 23.45 16.78
CA VAL A 316 23.72 23.02 16.75
C VAL A 316 24.42 23.59 15.51
N GLN A 317 23.80 23.53 14.34
CA GLN A 317 24.35 24.13 13.13
C GLN A 317 24.54 25.64 13.27
N ALA A 318 23.61 26.34 13.93
CA ALA A 318 23.74 27.79 14.16
C ALA A 318 24.97 28.14 15.02
N PHE A 319 25.27 27.34 16.06
CA PHE A 319 26.38 27.59 16.99
C PHE A 319 27.74 27.05 16.53
N PHE A 320 27.76 25.88 15.89
CA PHE A 320 28.97 25.11 15.66
C PHE A 320 29.40 25.06 14.19
N LYS A 321 28.59 25.59 13.25
CA LYS A 321 29.02 25.68 11.85
C LYS A 321 30.05 26.80 11.68
N PRO A 322 31.25 26.51 11.14
CA PRO A 322 32.27 27.52 10.91
C PRO A 322 31.74 28.58 9.93
N GLY A 323 31.75 29.84 10.34
CA GLY A 323 31.26 30.98 9.55
C GLY A 323 29.82 31.43 9.84
N SER A 324 29.09 30.76 10.74
CA SER A 324 27.78 31.23 11.20
C SER A 324 27.92 32.43 12.14
N ALA A 325 27.33 33.58 11.78
CA ALA A 325 27.29 34.77 12.62
C ALA A 325 25.90 34.91 13.26
N ILE A 326 25.76 34.44 14.51
CA ILE A 326 24.56 34.71 15.32
C ILE A 326 24.64 36.15 15.86
N ASN A 327 23.51 36.86 15.84
CA ASN A 327 23.43 38.18 16.46
C ASN A 327 23.68 38.09 17.98
N LYS A 328 24.58 38.93 18.50
CA LYS A 328 25.04 38.89 19.90
C LYS A 328 23.90 39.02 20.90
N ASP A 329 22.91 39.88 20.59
CA ASP A 329 21.78 40.18 21.48
C ASP A 329 20.82 38.99 21.68
N HIS A 330 20.77 38.07 20.73
CA HIS A 330 19.92 36.88 20.85
C HIS A 330 20.70 35.64 21.27
N LYS A 331 22.04 35.68 21.29
CA LYS A 331 22.89 34.51 21.58
C LYS A 331 22.53 33.82 22.88
N GLU A 332 22.24 34.59 23.93
CA GLU A 332 21.83 34.07 25.25
C GLU A 332 20.50 33.31 25.19
N LYS A 333 19.53 33.81 24.41
CA LYS A 333 18.23 33.15 24.23
C LYS A 333 18.36 31.81 23.52
N TYR A 334 19.16 31.75 22.46
CA TYR A 334 19.44 30.51 21.74
C TYR A 334 20.16 29.49 22.63
N LEU A 335 21.13 29.95 23.44
CA LEU A 335 21.87 29.10 24.36
C LEU A 335 20.96 28.57 25.49
N HIS A 336 20.09 29.43 26.02
CA HIS A 336 19.12 29.05 27.05
C HIS A 336 18.17 27.96 26.55
N ILE A 337 17.62 28.09 25.34
CA ILE A 337 16.72 27.06 24.76
C ILE A 337 17.47 25.73 24.55
N LEU A 338 18.69 25.78 24.01
CA LEU A 338 19.51 24.58 23.80
C LEU A 338 19.86 23.90 25.14
N ALA A 339 20.22 24.69 26.14
CA ALA A 339 20.50 24.21 27.48
C ALA A 339 19.24 23.62 28.12
N TYR A 340 18.10 24.30 28.03
CA TYR A 340 16.82 23.83 28.56
C TYR A 340 16.42 22.48 27.94
N ALA A 341 16.49 22.38 26.60
CA ALA A 341 16.15 21.16 25.88
C ALA A 341 17.04 19.95 26.23
N SER A 342 18.30 20.19 26.58
CA SER A 342 19.31 19.16 26.88
C SER A 342 19.41 18.80 28.37
N SER A 343 18.92 19.64 29.28
CA SER A 343 19.16 19.49 30.72
C SER A 343 17.91 19.26 31.56
N VAL A 344 16.72 19.62 31.05
CA VAL A 344 15.44 19.42 31.73
C VAL A 344 14.79 18.13 31.22
N TYR A 345 14.29 17.29 32.14
CA TYR A 345 13.44 16.16 31.81
C TYR A 345 12.18 16.17 32.69
N ASP A 346 11.04 15.89 32.05
CA ASP A 346 9.75 15.74 32.74
C ASP A 346 9.64 14.25 33.20
N ASN A 347 9.48 13.98 34.51
CA ASN A 347 9.16 12.63 35.01
C ASN A 347 7.69 12.28 34.74
N GLU A 348 7.34 10.99 34.78
CA GLU A 348 5.97 10.48 34.51
C GLU A 348 4.91 11.02 35.48
N ASP A 349 5.31 11.48 36.66
CA ASP A 349 4.44 12.13 37.67
C ASP A 349 4.26 13.64 37.46
N GLY A 350 4.82 14.20 36.38
CA GLY A 350 4.82 15.65 36.12
C GLY A 350 5.85 16.44 36.95
N GLU A 351 6.64 15.77 37.79
CA GLU A 351 7.76 16.39 38.49
C GLU A 351 8.92 16.66 37.53
N ARG A 352 9.38 17.91 37.49
CA ARG A 352 10.50 18.30 36.63
C ARG A 352 11.81 18.15 37.38
N LEU A 353 12.68 17.32 36.84
CA LEU A 353 14.02 17.15 37.38
C LEU A 353 15.01 17.84 36.44
N THR A 354 15.83 18.72 37.03
CA THR A 354 16.84 19.48 36.30
C THR A 354 18.20 18.82 36.51
N THR A 355 18.88 18.52 35.41
CA THR A 355 20.23 17.95 35.45
C THR A 355 21.20 19.05 35.91
N ARG A 356 22.31 18.68 36.58
CA ARG A 356 23.37 19.61 37.04
C ARG A 356 23.89 20.58 35.95
N LEU A 357 23.74 20.22 34.67
CA LEU A 357 24.03 21.07 33.50
C LEU A 357 23.13 22.33 33.42
N TYR A 358 21.84 22.24 33.75
CA TYR A 358 20.92 23.39 33.75
C TYR A 358 21.37 24.47 34.74
N ILE A 359 21.73 24.02 35.95
CA ILE A 359 22.20 24.87 37.05
C ILE A 359 23.55 25.54 36.69
N ALA A 360 24.43 24.82 36.00
CA ALA A 360 25.71 25.35 35.56
C ALA A 360 25.55 26.41 34.45
N VAL A 361 24.67 26.18 33.47
CA VAL A 361 24.44 27.15 32.38
C VAL A 361 23.72 28.40 32.89
N ASN A 362 22.70 28.27 33.74
CA ASN A 362 22.02 29.45 34.31
C ASN A 362 22.96 30.33 35.16
N ARG A 363 23.98 29.76 35.81
CA ARG A 363 25.00 30.53 36.54
C ARG A 363 25.99 31.27 35.63
N VAL A 364 26.17 30.81 34.38
CA VAL A 364 27.05 31.46 33.39
C VAL A 364 26.31 32.53 32.60
N VAL A 365 24.98 32.43 32.47
CA VAL A 365 24.14 33.45 31.81
C VAL A 365 23.78 34.61 32.75
N THR A 366 23.84 34.40 34.07
CA THR A 366 23.49 35.43 35.08
C THR A 366 24.69 36.19 35.66
N ASN A 367 25.92 35.83 35.28
CA ASN A 367 27.15 36.58 35.55
C ASN A 367 27.70 37.13 34.24
#